data_AF-A0A937Y488-F1
#
_entry.id   AF-A0A937Y488-F1
#
_cell.length_a   1.000
_cell.length_b   1.000
_cell.length_c   1.000
_cell.angle_alpha   90.00
_cell.angle_beta   90.00
_cell.angle_gamma   90.00
#
_symmetry.space_group_name_H-M   'P 1'
#
loop_
_entity.id
_entity.type
_entity.pdbx_description
1 polymer ?
#
loop_
_entity_poly.entity_id
_entity_poly.type
_entity_poly.pdbx_seq_one_letter_code
_entity_poly.pdbx_strand_id
1 'polypeptide(L)' 'MKLRQILKSPVFPLGHKWEFKKRKDGYESDVTALVRRMCEDEAVRDDQAWAWERWRNDASALKK' A
#
# COMPACT_ATOMS: atom_id res chain seq x y z
N MET A 1 3.72 -6.44 21.04
CA MET A 1 2.68 -5.61 20.36
C MET A 1 1.34 -6.32 20.43
N LYS A 2 0.25 -5.62 20.79
CA LYS A 2 -1.09 -6.20 20.86
C LYS A 2 -1.63 -6.43 19.45
N LEU A 3 -1.96 -7.67 19.10
CA LEU A 3 -2.57 -8.10 17.82
C LEU A 3 -3.80 -7.28 17.38
N ARG A 4 -4.47 -6.57 18.31
CA ARG A 4 -5.72 -5.84 18.06
C ARG A 4 -5.62 -4.69 17.06
N GLN A 5 -4.42 -4.17 16.76
CA GLN A 5 -4.24 -3.13 15.73
C GLN A 5 -4.08 -3.70 14.31
N ILE A 6 -3.78 -5.00 14.15
CA ILE A 6 -3.49 -5.64 12.85
C ILE A 6 -4.75 -5.82 11.98
N LEU A 7 -5.95 -5.73 12.58
CA LEU A 7 -7.22 -5.83 11.84
C LEU A 7 -7.59 -4.55 11.06
N LYS A 8 -6.81 -3.48 11.21
CA LYS A 8 -6.89 -2.30 10.38
C LYS A 8 -5.70 -2.26 9.43
N SER A 9 -5.57 -3.25 8.54
CA SER A 9 -5.06 -2.88 7.22
C SER A 9 -5.95 -1.72 6.75
N PRO A 10 -5.43 -0.62 6.17
CA PRO A 10 -6.25 0.41 5.58
C PRO A 10 -6.93 -0.24 4.39
N VAL A 11 -8.05 -0.87 4.69
CA VAL A 11 -9.08 -1.25 3.76
C VAL A 11 -9.30 0.00 2.95
N PHE A 12 -8.97 -0.08 1.65
CA PHE A 12 -9.29 0.93 0.66
C PHE A 12 -10.57 1.64 1.08
N PRO A 13 -10.48 2.91 1.55
CA PRO A 13 -11.58 3.51 2.29
C PRO A 13 -12.82 3.41 1.43
N LEU A 14 -13.88 2.78 1.95
CA LEU A 14 -15.06 2.46 1.17
C LEU A 14 -15.63 3.76 0.56
N GLY A 15 -15.63 3.87 -0.77
CA GLY A 15 -16.09 5.06 -1.49
C GLY A 15 -15.01 6.11 -1.80
N HIS A 16 -13.77 5.92 -1.33
CA HIS A 16 -12.64 6.76 -1.75
C HIS A 16 -12.23 6.38 -3.17
N LYS A 17 -12.16 7.38 -4.05
CA LYS A 17 -11.70 7.22 -5.43
C LYS A 17 -10.41 8.01 -5.59
N TRP A 18 -9.32 7.33 -5.90
CA TRP A 18 -8.07 8.00 -6.27
C TRP A 18 -8.26 8.74 -7.59
N GLU A 19 -7.77 9.97 -7.65
CA GLU A 19 -7.78 10.74 -8.88
C GLU A 19 -6.94 10.04 -9.95
N PHE A 20 -7.60 9.64 -11.03
CA PHE A 20 -6.94 9.07 -12.17
C PHE A 20 -6.29 10.18 -13.01
N LYS A 21 -4.95 10.26 -12.95
CA LYS A 21 -4.19 11.24 -13.73
C LYS A 21 -2.92 10.62 -14.28
N LYS A 22 -2.83 10.52 -15.59
CA LYS A 22 -1.61 10.09 -16.29
C LYS A 22 -0.54 11.16 -16.28
N ARG A 23 0.72 10.73 -16.32
CA ARG A 23 1.87 11.59 -16.61
C ARG A 23 1.77 12.15 -18.03
N LYS A 24 2.28 13.37 -18.21
CA LYS A 24 2.30 14.05 -19.52
C LYS A 24 3.53 13.65 -20.33
N ASP A 25 4.57 13.18 -19.66
CA ASP A 25 5.87 12.81 -20.20
C ASP A 25 5.99 11.28 -20.34
N GLY A 26 5.73 10.80 -21.56
CA GLY A 26 5.92 9.39 -21.92
C GLY A 26 4.66 8.52 -21.79
N TYR A 27 4.85 7.22 -22.01
CA TYR A 27 3.77 6.24 -21.92
C TYR A 27 3.52 5.82 -20.47
N GLU A 28 2.27 5.96 -20.02
CA GLU A 28 1.78 5.39 -18.77
C GLU A 28 0.48 4.62 -19.05
N SER A 29 0.46 3.33 -18.68
CA SER A 29 -0.77 2.53 -18.75
C SER A 29 -1.78 2.98 -17.70
N ASP A 30 -3.07 2.70 -17.92
CA ASP A 30 -4.12 3.04 -16.95
C ASP A 30 -3.85 2.41 -15.58
N VAL A 31 -3.43 1.16 -15.57
CA VAL A 31 -3.09 0.43 -14.34
C VAL A 31 -1.91 1.10 -13.62
N THR A 32 -0.86 1.47 -14.36
CA THR A 32 0.31 2.15 -13.79
C THR A 32 -0.08 3.50 -13.16
N ALA A 33 -0.89 4.30 -13.86
CA ALA A 33 -1.34 5.59 -13.35
C ALA A 33 -2.18 5.44 -12.08
N LEU A 34 -3.09 4.47 -12.05
CA LEU A 34 -3.93 4.17 -10.89
C LEU A 34 -3.09 3.75 -9.68
N VAL A 35 -2.23 2.75 -9.84
CA VAL A 35 -1.38 2.24 -8.75
C VAL A 35 -0.46 3.33 -8.21
N ARG A 36 0.12 4.16 -9.09
CA ARG A 36 0.93 5.30 -8.64
C ARG A 36 0.13 6.26 -7.78
N ARG A 37 -1.07 6.65 -8.20
CA ARG A 37 -1.93 7.59 -7.45
C ARG A 37 -2.40 6.99 -6.12
N MET A 38 -2.59 5.68 -6.05
CA MET A 38 -2.85 4.96 -4.79
C MET A 38 -1.65 5.01 -3.85
N CYS A 39 -0.44 4.83 -4.35
CA CYS A 39 0.80 4.89 -3.56
C CYS A 39 1.23 6.32 -3.19
N GLU A 40 0.60 7.35 -3.72
CA GLU A 40 0.81 8.75 -3.28
C GLU A 40 0.00 9.08 -2.01
N ASP A 41 -0.98 8.25 -1.65
CA ASP A 41 -1.76 8.38 -0.42
C ASP A 41 -0.92 7.97 0.80
N GLU A 42 -0.81 8.87 1.78
CA GLU A 42 -0.02 8.67 3.01
C GLU A 42 -0.49 7.44 3.79
N ALA A 43 -1.80 7.19 3.87
CA ALA A 43 -2.33 6.04 4.59
C ALA A 43 -1.94 4.71 3.93
N VAL A 44 -1.89 4.68 2.59
CA VAL A 44 -1.45 3.51 1.82
C VAL A 44 0.06 3.32 1.98
N ARG A 45 0.85 4.40 1.96
CA ARG A 45 2.31 4.34 2.14
C ARG A 45 2.71 3.79 3.50
N ASP A 46 2.06 4.28 4.56
CA ASP A 46 2.35 3.87 5.94
C ASP A 46 2.04 2.38 6.15
N ASP A 47 0.94 1.89 5.58
CA ASP A 47 0.60 0.47 5.66
C ASP A 47 1.54 -0.40 4.84
N GLN A 48 1.91 0.02 3.62
CA GLN A 48 2.93 -0.70 2.85
C GLN A 48 4.25 -0.78 3.62
N ALA A 49 4.68 0.32 4.25
CA ALA A 49 5.90 0.35 5.05
C ALA A 49 5.80 -0.60 6.26
N TRP A 50 4.67 -0.57 6.98
CA TRP A 50 4.42 -1.47 8.11
C TRP A 50 4.38 -2.94 7.68
N ALA A 51 3.69 -3.27 6.59
CA ALA A 51 3.62 -4.61 6.03
C ALA A 51 5.00 -5.13 5.61
N TRP A 52 5.81 -4.28 4.98
CA TRP A 52 7.19 -4.60 4.62
C TRP A 52 8.11 -4.78 5.83
N GLU A 53 7.99 -3.94 6.84
CA GLU A 53 8.73 -4.06 8.09
C GLU A 53 8.37 -5.36 8.82
N ARG A 54 7.08 -5.66 8.92
CA ARG A 54 6.61 -6.92 9.50
C ARG A 54 7.17 -8.12 8.73
N TRP A 55 7.07 -8.13 7.40
CA TRP A 55 7.57 -9.23 6.58
C TRP A 55 9.08 -9.42 6.71
N ARG A 56 9.87 -8.34 6.67
CA ARG A 56 11.34 -8.42 6.83
C ARG A 56 11.78 -8.91 8.20
N ASN A 57 11.03 -8.56 9.24
CA ASN A 57 11.35 -8.92 10.62
C ASN A 57 10.65 -10.22 11.08
N ASP A 58 9.86 -10.86 10.22
CA ASP A 58 9.20 -12.13 10.54
C ASP A 58 10.21 -13.28 10.45
N ALA A 59 10.90 -13.53 11.57
CA ALA A 59 11.86 -14.62 11.71
C ALA A 59 11.24 -16.03 11.55
N SER A 60 9.91 -16.15 11.47
CA SER A 60 9.25 -17.44 11.22
C SER A 60 9.53 -17.99 9.81
N ALA A 61 9.79 -17.13 8.83
CA ALA A 61 10.20 -17.55 7.48
C ALA A 61 11.59 -18.22 7.43
N LEU A 62 12.40 -18.04 8.49
CA LEU A 62 13.74 -18.62 8.64
C LEU A 62 13.75 -19.87 9.55
N LYS A 63 12.64 -20.21 10.20
CA LYS A 63 12.53 -21.40 11.04
C LYS A 63 12.06 -22.59 10.20
N LYS A 64 13.04 -23.40 9.75
CA LYS A 64 12.81 -24.77 9.28
C LYS A 64 12.48 -25.71 10.44
#